data_AF-A0A538QP81-F1
#
_entry.id   AF-A0A538QP81-F1
#
_cell.length_a   1.000
_cell.length_b   1.000
_cell.length_c   1.000
_cell.angle_alpha   90.00
_cell.angle_beta   90.00
_cell.angle_gamma   90.00
#
_symmetry.space_group_name_H-M   'P 1'
#
loop_
_entity.id
_entity.type
_entity.pdbx_description
1 polymer ?
#
loop_
_entity_poly.entity_id
_entity_poly.type
_entity_poly.pdbx_seq_one_letter_code
_entity_poly.pdbx_strand_id
1 'polypeptide(L)'
;IHTRSANAKWLDEIAHTNPLWIHTRDAARLGVATGDLVRVETELGHFVVKAWVTEGIRPGVVACSHHMGRWKLDAQGDRGQRQLSATVAIERAGTAWTMRRQRGVEPYASTDRDTARIWWSDAGVHQNLTFPVHPDPISGMHCWHQAVRVRRAEPGDRHADIVVDTARSRAVYQQWLARTRPAPQVSPDGTRRPYWLLRPLKPDRAAYALPGPKPEAT
;
A
#
# COMPACT_ATOMS: atom_id res chain seq x y z
N ILE A 1 -5.05 14.07 -6.70
CA ILE A 1 -4.81 14.07 -5.23
C ILE A 1 -4.78 12.61 -4.76
N HIS A 2 -3.70 12.22 -4.07
CA HIS A 2 -3.39 10.91 -3.47
C HIS A 2 -2.20 11.20 -2.53
N THR A 3 -0.99 10.80 -2.92
CA THR A 3 0.29 11.14 -2.25
C THR A 3 0.65 12.63 -2.29
N ARG A 4 -0.12 13.45 -3.02
CA ARG A 4 0.14 14.88 -3.26
C ARG A 4 -0.56 15.84 -2.28
N SER A 5 -1.47 15.35 -1.44
CA SER A 5 -2.19 16.18 -0.45
C SER A 5 -1.52 16.21 0.91
N ALA A 6 -0.58 15.31 1.20
CA ALA A 6 0.18 15.23 2.46
C ALA A 6 1.07 16.45 2.77
N ASN A 7 0.99 17.51 1.95
CA ASN A 7 1.64 18.80 2.13
C ASN A 7 0.65 19.94 2.37
N ALA A 8 -0.63 19.62 2.57
CA ALA A 8 -1.70 20.59 2.78
C ALA A 8 -2.23 20.43 4.21
N LYS A 9 -1.69 21.23 5.14
CA LYS A 9 -2.02 21.22 6.58
C LYS A 9 -3.53 21.15 6.87
N TRP A 10 -4.34 21.92 6.15
CA TRP A 10 -5.79 21.96 6.33
C TRP A 10 -6.49 20.66 5.94
N LEU A 11 -5.97 19.93 4.95
CA LEU A 11 -6.51 18.61 4.58
C LEU A 11 -6.08 17.55 5.60
N ASP A 12 -4.83 17.62 6.06
CA ASP A 12 -4.28 16.68 7.04
C ASP A 12 -4.96 16.83 8.42
N GLU A 13 -5.35 18.05 8.79
CA GLU A 13 -6.15 18.31 9.99
C GLU A 13 -7.50 17.58 9.96
N ILE A 14 -8.13 17.47 8.79
CA ILE A 14 -9.40 16.74 8.61
C ILE A 14 -9.15 15.23 8.56
N ALA A 15 -8.09 14.78 7.88
CA ALA A 15 -7.83 13.35 7.67
C ALA A 15 -6.33 13.01 7.62
N HIS A 16 -5.80 12.54 8.76
CA HIS A 16 -4.41 12.09 8.91
C HIS A 16 -4.28 10.59 9.26
N THR A 17 -5.40 9.85 9.32
CA THR A 17 -5.43 8.41 9.59
C THR A 17 -6.20 7.64 8.54
N ASN A 18 -5.93 6.33 8.44
CA ASN A 18 -6.65 5.39 7.59
C ASN A 18 -7.02 4.13 8.39
N PRO A 19 -7.97 4.22 9.33
CA PRO A 19 -8.42 3.04 10.05
C PRO A 19 -9.09 2.04 9.10
N LEU A 20 -9.10 0.76 9.46
CA LEU A 20 -9.80 -0.27 8.71
C LEU A 20 -11.28 -0.19 9.01
N TRP A 21 -12.10 0.12 8.01
CA TRP A 21 -13.54 0.10 8.12
C TRP A 21 -14.02 -1.36 8.17
N ILE A 22 -14.78 -1.69 9.20
CA ILE A 22 -15.30 -3.03 9.46
C ILE A 22 -16.79 -2.91 9.76
N HIS A 23 -17.60 -3.73 9.10
CA HIS A 23 -19.03 -3.80 9.40
C HIS A 23 -19.26 -4.29 10.85
N THR A 24 -20.26 -3.75 11.55
CA THR A 24 -20.61 -4.11 12.94
C THR A 24 -20.73 -5.63 13.17
N ARG A 25 -21.42 -6.35 12.29
CA ARG A 25 -21.53 -7.82 12.32
C ARG A 25 -20.18 -8.54 12.29
N ASP A 26 -19.25 -8.09 11.44
CA ASP A 26 -17.92 -8.69 11.36
C ASP A 26 -17.06 -8.31 12.54
N ALA A 27 -17.17 -7.06 13.01
CA ALA A 27 -16.51 -6.59 14.22
C ALA A 27 -16.93 -7.42 15.43
N ALA A 28 -18.23 -7.66 15.62
CA ALA A 28 -18.77 -8.53 16.67
C ALA A 28 -18.23 -9.97 16.57
N ARG A 29 -18.18 -10.55 15.36
CA ARG A 29 -17.60 -11.88 15.12
C ARG A 29 -16.11 -11.96 15.45
N LEU A 30 -15.36 -10.90 15.20
CA LEU A 30 -13.94 -10.77 15.55
C LEU A 30 -13.73 -10.34 17.00
N GLY A 31 -14.81 -9.94 17.68
CA GLY A 31 -14.83 -9.36 19.01
C GLY A 31 -14.31 -7.93 19.10
N VAL A 32 -13.98 -7.24 18.01
CA VAL A 32 -13.27 -5.94 18.03
C VAL A 32 -14.20 -4.73 18.12
N ALA A 33 -13.74 -3.67 18.78
CA ALA A 33 -14.40 -2.37 18.82
C ALA A 33 -13.61 -1.30 18.03
N THR A 34 -14.22 -0.15 17.78
CA THR A 34 -13.52 1.00 17.19
C THR A 34 -12.32 1.39 18.06
N GLY A 35 -11.16 1.56 17.44
CA GLY A 35 -9.89 1.86 18.12
C GLY A 35 -9.04 0.63 18.43
N ASP A 36 -9.63 -0.58 18.49
CA ASP A 36 -8.87 -1.82 18.68
C ASP A 36 -7.89 -2.04 17.52
N LEU A 37 -6.75 -2.68 17.81
CA LEU A 37 -5.81 -3.08 16.78
C LEU A 37 -6.23 -4.39 16.13
N VAL A 38 -6.19 -4.40 14.81
CA VAL A 38 -6.39 -5.57 13.97
C VAL A 38 -5.19 -5.80 13.07
N ARG A 39 -4.91 -7.08 12.82
CA ARG A 39 -3.96 -7.52 11.81
C ARG A 39 -4.72 -7.83 10.52
N VAL A 40 -4.30 -7.22 9.43
CA VAL A 40 -4.80 -7.50 8.07
C VAL A 40 -3.76 -8.34 7.36
N GLU A 41 -4.07 -9.62 7.18
CA GLU A 41 -3.19 -10.59 6.53
C GLU A 41 -3.49 -10.69 5.04
N THR A 42 -2.42 -10.71 4.27
CA THR A 42 -2.36 -10.79 2.81
C THR A 42 -1.54 -12.02 2.42
N GLU A 43 -1.38 -12.30 1.13
CA GLU A 43 -0.59 -13.47 0.68
C GLU A 43 0.90 -13.39 1.02
N LEU A 44 1.47 -12.19 1.15
CA LEU A 44 2.90 -12.01 1.39
C LEU A 44 3.24 -11.54 2.82
N GLY A 45 2.25 -11.19 3.64
CA GLY A 45 2.51 -10.60 4.95
C GLY A 45 1.28 -10.00 5.62
N HIS A 46 1.49 -8.98 6.46
CA HIS A 46 0.40 -8.27 7.12
C HIS A 46 0.77 -6.84 7.49
N PHE A 47 -0.26 -6.05 7.79
CA PHE A 47 -0.12 -4.77 8.48
C PHE A 47 -1.07 -4.69 9.68
N VAL A 48 -0.70 -3.88 10.66
CA VAL A 48 -1.49 -3.65 11.88
C VAL A 48 -2.08 -2.25 11.83
N VAL A 49 -3.40 -2.15 12.03
CA VAL A 49 -4.14 -0.89 11.94
C VAL A 49 -5.28 -0.87 12.95
N LYS A 50 -5.75 0.33 13.32
CA LYS A 50 -6.95 0.50 14.14
C LYS A 50 -8.21 0.15 13.37
N ALA A 51 -9.16 -0.51 14.02
CA ALA A 51 -10.50 -0.74 13.52
C ALA A 51 -11.36 0.53 13.61
N TRP A 52 -12.22 0.73 12.61
CA TRP A 52 -13.33 1.67 12.61
C TRP A 52 -14.61 0.90 12.31
N VAL A 53 -15.41 0.65 13.36
CA VAL A 53 -16.64 -0.12 13.27
C VAL A 53 -17.77 0.77 12.79
N THR A 54 -18.43 0.39 11.69
CA THR A 54 -19.48 1.19 11.06
C THR A 54 -20.47 0.33 10.27
N GLU A 55 -21.73 0.73 10.19
CA GLU A 55 -22.74 0.14 9.28
C GLU A 55 -22.53 0.60 7.83
N GLY A 56 -21.67 1.60 7.59
CA GLY A 56 -21.44 2.22 6.28
C GLY A 56 -20.61 1.39 5.28
N ILE A 57 -20.38 0.10 5.54
CA ILE A 57 -19.62 -0.81 4.66
C ILE A 57 -20.30 -2.17 4.58
N ARG A 58 -20.28 -2.82 3.41
CA ARG A 58 -20.94 -4.12 3.23
C ARG A 58 -20.36 -5.19 4.18
N PRO A 59 -21.20 -6.03 4.83
CA PRO A 59 -20.75 -7.22 5.54
C PRO A 59 -19.86 -8.12 4.66
N GLY A 60 -18.80 -8.68 5.25
CA GLY A 60 -17.78 -9.49 4.58
C GLY A 60 -16.77 -8.69 3.74
N VAL A 61 -16.83 -7.36 3.77
CA VAL A 61 -15.87 -6.46 3.10
C VAL A 61 -15.24 -5.54 4.14
N VAL A 62 -13.94 -5.29 4.00
CA VAL A 62 -13.23 -4.25 4.76
C VAL A 62 -12.63 -3.24 3.79
N ALA A 63 -12.51 -1.99 4.23
CA ALA A 63 -11.92 -0.93 3.42
C ALA A 63 -10.88 -0.16 4.23
N CYS A 64 -9.76 0.15 3.60
CA CYS A 64 -8.74 1.01 4.18
C CYS A 64 -8.19 1.93 3.09
N SER A 65 -8.13 3.22 3.41
CA SER A 65 -7.66 4.26 2.49
C SER A 65 -6.17 4.07 2.21
N HIS A 66 -5.78 4.10 0.93
CA HIS A 66 -4.39 4.04 0.50
C HIS A 66 -3.71 5.43 0.44
N HIS A 67 -4.41 6.49 0.84
CA HIS A 67 -3.94 7.88 0.72
C HIS A 67 -2.97 8.29 1.84
N MET A 68 -2.94 7.54 2.94
CA MET A 68 -2.12 7.77 4.12
C MET A 68 -1.04 6.68 4.24
N GLY A 69 -0.15 6.83 5.23
CA GLY A 69 0.94 5.90 5.51
C GLY A 69 2.28 6.35 4.98
N ARG A 70 2.48 7.65 4.71
CA ARG A 70 3.79 8.14 4.29
C ARG A 70 4.80 7.91 5.41
N TRP A 71 6.02 7.54 5.03
CA TRP A 71 7.08 7.23 5.98
C TRP A 71 8.42 7.75 5.49
N LYS A 72 9.35 7.89 6.42
CA LYS A 72 10.76 8.19 6.20
C LYS A 72 11.63 7.33 7.11
N LEU A 73 12.86 7.05 6.68
CA LEU A 73 13.82 6.33 7.51
C LEU A 73 14.39 7.26 8.58
N ASP A 74 14.66 6.73 9.77
CA ASP A 74 15.29 7.51 10.85
C ASP A 74 16.64 8.12 10.43
N ALA A 75 17.43 7.39 9.62
CA ALA A 75 18.69 7.86 9.05
C ALA A 75 18.55 9.11 8.15
N GLN A 76 17.34 9.43 7.66
CA GLN A 76 17.09 10.66 6.91
C GLN A 76 16.90 11.88 7.83
N GLY A 77 16.79 11.66 9.15
CA GLY A 77 16.61 12.71 10.14
C GLY A 77 15.43 13.62 9.81
N ASP A 78 15.65 14.93 9.89
CA ASP A 78 14.66 15.96 9.59
C ASP A 78 14.56 16.34 8.11
N ARG A 79 15.24 15.60 7.22
CA ARG A 79 15.17 15.86 5.78
C ARG A 79 13.86 15.31 5.20
N GLY A 80 13.20 16.12 4.37
CA GLY A 80 11.97 15.76 3.67
C GLY A 80 10.69 16.20 4.38
N GLN A 81 9.54 15.73 3.89
CA GLN A 81 8.23 16.17 4.39
C GLN A 81 7.94 15.62 5.79
N ARG A 82 7.52 16.51 6.71
CA ARG A 82 7.28 16.22 8.13
C ARG A 82 5.80 16.19 8.52
N GLN A 83 4.93 16.91 7.81
CA GLN A 83 3.54 17.17 8.23
C GLN A 83 2.66 15.92 8.27
N LEU A 84 2.91 14.95 7.39
CA LEU A 84 2.19 13.67 7.37
C LEU A 84 3.14 12.53 6.98
N SER A 85 4.31 12.44 7.62
CA SER A 85 5.23 11.30 7.45
C SER A 85 5.67 10.75 8.80
N ALA A 86 5.46 9.45 9.04
CA ALA A 86 6.01 8.77 10.22
C ALA A 86 7.49 8.43 10.04
N THR A 87 8.26 8.42 11.13
CA THR A 87 9.63 7.89 11.12
C THR A 87 9.60 6.40 11.42
N VAL A 88 10.26 5.60 10.58
CA VAL A 88 10.25 4.14 10.69
C VAL A 88 11.67 3.57 10.69
N ALA A 89 11.81 2.41 11.34
CA ALA A 89 12.95 1.53 11.17
C ALA A 89 12.52 0.35 10.28
N ILE A 90 13.42 -0.08 9.40
CA ILE A 90 13.22 -1.24 8.55
C ILE A 90 14.31 -2.26 8.89
N GLU A 91 13.87 -3.47 9.21
CA GLU A 91 14.72 -4.61 9.51
C GLU A 91 14.50 -5.69 8.47
N ARG A 92 15.57 -6.44 8.15
CA ARG A 92 15.55 -7.53 7.18
C ARG A 92 16.14 -8.79 7.79
N ALA A 93 15.41 -9.89 7.66
CA ALA A 93 15.87 -11.24 7.99
C ALA A 93 15.63 -12.16 6.79
N GLY A 94 16.67 -12.38 5.98
CA GLY A 94 16.55 -13.15 4.73
C GLY A 94 15.62 -12.45 3.71
N THR A 95 14.47 -13.06 3.43
CA THR A 95 13.42 -12.52 2.54
C THR A 95 12.32 -11.79 3.30
N ALA A 96 12.28 -11.91 4.63
CA ALA A 96 11.35 -11.21 5.49
C ALA A 96 11.85 -9.79 5.77
N TRP A 97 10.92 -8.84 5.72
CA TRP A 97 11.12 -7.43 6.05
C TRP A 97 10.08 -7.01 7.06
N THR A 98 10.54 -6.25 8.05
CA THR A 98 9.69 -5.69 9.10
C THR A 98 9.90 -4.18 9.11
N MET A 99 8.81 -3.42 9.03
CA MET A 99 8.81 -1.98 9.23
C MET A 99 8.10 -1.69 10.56
N ARG A 100 8.82 -1.02 11.46
CA ARG A 100 8.33 -0.60 12.78
C ARG A 100 8.30 0.92 12.83
N ARG A 101 7.16 1.49 13.23
CA ARG A 101 7.07 2.93 13.48
C ARG A 101 7.87 3.26 14.74
N GLN A 102 8.82 4.19 14.62
CA GLN A 102 9.64 4.69 15.73
C GLN A 102 9.05 5.97 16.30
N ARG A 103 8.66 6.91 15.42
CA ARG A 103 8.04 8.18 15.80
C ARG A 103 6.90 8.53 14.85
N GLY A 104 5.86 9.14 15.42
CA GLY A 104 4.71 9.64 14.68
C GLY A 104 4.99 10.99 13.99
N VAL A 105 3.92 11.71 13.68
CA VAL A 105 4.00 13.13 13.33
C VAL A 105 4.12 13.95 14.62
N GLU A 106 4.95 14.98 14.61
CA GLU A 106 5.15 15.87 15.75
C GLU A 106 5.24 17.32 15.25
N PRO A 107 4.77 18.29 16.05
CA PRO A 107 5.00 19.70 15.74
C PRO A 107 6.49 20.03 15.65
N TYR A 108 6.82 20.98 14.78
CA TYR A 108 8.22 21.36 14.54
C TYR A 108 8.35 22.85 14.23
N ALA A 109 9.51 23.41 14.57
CA ALA A 109 9.84 24.79 14.24
C ALA A 109 10.13 24.95 12.75
N SER A 110 9.53 25.95 12.12
CA SER A 110 9.81 26.35 10.74
C SER A 110 9.49 27.84 10.53
N THR A 111 9.71 28.36 9.32
CA THR A 111 9.28 29.71 8.95
C THR A 111 7.75 29.86 8.91
N ASP A 112 7.03 28.75 8.75
CA ASP A 112 5.58 28.67 8.87
C ASP A 112 5.19 28.38 10.33
N ARG A 113 4.54 29.34 10.99
CA ARG A 113 4.19 29.24 12.41
C ARG A 113 3.20 28.13 12.73
N ASP A 114 2.42 27.66 11.76
CA ASP A 114 1.44 26.60 12.02
C ASP A 114 2.09 25.22 12.17
N THR A 115 3.33 25.02 11.72
CA THR A 115 4.00 23.73 11.89
C THR A 115 4.26 23.39 13.36
N ALA A 116 4.32 24.40 14.23
CA ALA A 116 4.40 24.23 15.67
C ALA A 116 3.04 23.91 16.33
N ARG A 117 1.93 23.99 15.57
CA ARG A 117 0.56 23.76 16.04
C ARG A 117 -0.03 22.41 15.61
N ILE A 118 0.75 21.60 14.89
CA ILE A 118 0.33 20.27 14.46
C ILE A 118 -0.04 19.44 15.71
N TRP A 119 -1.31 19.02 15.79
CA TRP A 119 -1.84 18.30 16.95
C TRP A 119 -2.02 16.80 16.69
N TRP A 120 -1.99 16.36 15.43
CA TRP A 120 -2.07 14.95 15.09
C TRP A 120 -0.71 14.26 15.21
N SER A 121 -0.73 13.02 15.70
CA SER A 121 0.48 12.20 15.88
C SER A 121 0.56 11.00 14.94
N ASP A 122 -0.51 10.68 14.24
CA ASP A 122 -0.58 9.56 13.30
C ASP A 122 -0.44 10.06 11.86
N ALA A 123 0.16 9.23 11.00
CA ALA A 123 0.28 9.46 9.56
C ALA A 123 -0.41 8.34 8.75
N GLY A 124 -1.14 7.43 9.40
CA GLY A 124 -1.72 6.23 8.80
C GLY A 124 -0.71 5.11 8.52
N VAL A 125 -1.18 4.04 7.87
CA VAL A 125 -0.43 2.81 7.60
C VAL A 125 -0.27 2.59 6.10
N HIS A 126 0.95 2.29 5.64
CA HIS A 126 1.24 2.08 4.21
C HIS A 126 0.82 0.69 3.72
N GLN A 127 -0.48 0.42 3.68
CA GLN A 127 -1.01 -0.92 3.40
C GLN A 127 -0.50 -1.55 2.10
N ASN A 128 -0.24 -0.74 1.06
CA ASN A 128 0.17 -1.23 -0.26
C ASN A 128 1.49 -2.03 -0.23
N LEU A 129 2.32 -1.88 0.80
CA LEU A 129 3.54 -2.69 0.94
C LEU A 129 3.24 -4.17 1.16
N THR A 130 2.06 -4.49 1.67
CA THR A 130 1.64 -5.86 1.98
C THR A 130 0.90 -6.54 0.83
N PHE A 131 0.54 -5.83 -0.24
CA PHE A 131 -0.21 -6.44 -1.33
C PHE A 131 0.70 -6.90 -2.48
N PRO A 132 0.68 -8.19 -2.85
CA PRO A 132 1.46 -8.68 -3.99
C PRO A 132 0.99 -8.08 -5.31
N VAL A 133 1.87 -8.13 -6.31
CA VAL A 133 1.55 -7.70 -7.67
C VAL A 133 0.66 -8.74 -8.35
N HIS A 134 -0.59 -8.39 -8.59
CA HIS A 134 -1.57 -9.17 -9.34
C HIS A 134 -1.83 -8.53 -10.71
N PRO A 135 -1.02 -8.83 -11.75
CA PRO A 135 -1.30 -8.33 -13.08
C PRO A 135 -2.50 -9.10 -13.65
N ASP A 136 -3.59 -8.40 -13.96
CA ASP A 136 -4.72 -8.94 -14.71
C ASP A 136 -4.19 -9.67 -15.97
N PRO A 137 -4.46 -10.97 -16.15
CA PRO A 137 -3.83 -11.77 -17.21
C PRO A 137 -4.12 -11.31 -18.64
N ILE A 138 -5.14 -10.47 -18.83
CA ILE A 138 -5.58 -9.97 -20.14
C ILE A 138 -4.99 -8.59 -20.42
N SER A 139 -5.16 -7.64 -19.52
CA SER A 139 -4.79 -6.23 -19.70
C SER A 139 -3.42 -5.87 -19.14
N GLY A 140 -2.89 -6.69 -18.22
CA GLY A 140 -1.68 -6.41 -17.44
C GLY A 140 -1.85 -5.33 -16.36
N MET A 141 -3.06 -4.81 -16.15
CA MET A 141 -3.35 -3.84 -15.08
C MET A 141 -3.29 -4.49 -13.71
N HIS A 142 -2.90 -3.75 -12.67
CA HIS A 142 -2.85 -4.30 -11.32
C HIS A 142 -4.26 -4.44 -10.70
N CYS A 143 -4.55 -5.61 -10.12
CA CYS A 143 -5.78 -5.90 -9.38
C CYS A 143 -5.67 -5.42 -7.92
N TRP A 144 -6.22 -4.23 -7.65
CA TRP A 144 -6.13 -3.57 -6.34
C TRP A 144 -7.07 -4.13 -5.27
N HIS A 145 -8.19 -4.75 -5.65
CA HIS A 145 -9.12 -5.36 -4.71
C HIS A 145 -8.73 -6.82 -4.49
N GLN A 146 -8.24 -7.12 -3.28
CA GLN A 146 -7.68 -8.42 -2.95
C GLN A 146 -8.37 -8.99 -1.71
N ALA A 147 -8.45 -10.32 -1.65
CA ALA A 147 -8.94 -11.02 -0.47
C ALA A 147 -7.91 -10.89 0.67
N VAL A 148 -8.40 -10.66 1.88
CA VAL A 148 -7.57 -10.56 3.09
C VAL A 148 -8.20 -11.35 4.22
N ARG A 149 -7.39 -11.71 5.22
CA ARG A 149 -7.89 -12.23 6.49
C ARG A 149 -7.69 -11.17 7.57
N VAL A 150 -8.75 -10.82 8.27
CA VAL A 150 -8.71 -9.87 9.39
C VAL A 150 -8.84 -10.64 10.69
N ARG A 151 -7.98 -10.32 11.65
CA ARG A 151 -8.04 -10.83 13.03
C ARG A 151 -7.61 -9.77 14.03
N ARG A 152 -7.88 -10.01 15.31
CA ARG A 152 -7.29 -9.21 16.38
C ARG A 152 -5.76 -9.20 16.26
N ALA A 153 -5.17 -8.06 16.55
CA ALA A 153 -3.72 -7.94 16.66
C ALA A 153 -3.18 -8.88 17.74
N GLU A 154 -1.97 -9.41 17.53
CA GLU A 154 -1.31 -10.32 18.47
C GLU A 154 -0.66 -9.57 19.64
N PRO A 155 -0.41 -10.22 20.80
CA PRO A 155 0.42 -9.65 21.84
C PRO A 155 1.81 -9.27 21.29
N GLY A 156 2.12 -7.98 21.24
CA GLY A 156 3.37 -7.44 20.69
C GLY A 156 3.25 -6.73 19.34
N ASP A 157 2.09 -6.84 18.69
CA ASP A 157 1.75 -5.99 17.55
C ASP A 157 1.60 -4.54 18.00
N ARG A 158 2.12 -3.62 17.18
CA ARG A 158 1.98 -2.17 17.37
C ARG A 158 1.27 -1.58 16.17
N HIS A 159 0.52 -0.51 16.39
CA HIS A 159 -0.12 0.23 15.30
C HIS A 159 0.92 0.65 14.25
N ALA A 160 0.58 0.46 12.98
CA ALA A 160 1.43 0.72 11.81
C ALA A 160 2.62 -0.22 11.62
N ASP A 161 2.69 -1.34 12.34
CA ASP A 161 3.61 -2.41 12.00
C ASP A 161 3.27 -3.02 10.64
N ILE A 162 4.30 -3.31 9.86
CA ILE A 162 4.19 -3.97 8.55
C ILE A 162 5.24 -5.08 8.50
N VAL A 163 4.82 -6.29 8.15
CA VAL A 163 5.71 -7.44 7.97
C VAL A 163 5.41 -8.08 6.63
N VAL A 164 6.44 -8.31 5.82
CA VAL A 164 6.30 -8.78 4.44
C VAL A 164 7.42 -9.75 4.05
N ASP A 165 7.13 -10.70 3.16
CA ASP A 165 8.11 -11.61 2.57
C ASP A 165 8.23 -11.38 1.05
N THR A 166 9.43 -10.99 0.61
CA THR A 166 9.69 -10.66 -0.79
C THR A 166 9.77 -11.89 -1.70
N ALA A 167 10.13 -13.06 -1.18
CA ALA A 167 10.10 -14.30 -1.94
C ALA A 167 8.64 -14.74 -2.19
N ARG A 168 7.75 -14.58 -1.21
CA ARG A 168 6.31 -14.78 -1.42
C ARG A 168 5.75 -13.82 -2.46
N SER A 169 6.09 -12.54 -2.37
CA SER A 169 5.72 -11.54 -3.38
C SER A 169 6.12 -11.98 -4.80
N ARG A 170 7.35 -12.49 -4.96
CA ARG A 170 7.85 -13.00 -6.24
C ARG A 170 7.10 -14.25 -6.71
N ALA A 171 6.83 -15.19 -5.81
CA ALA A 171 6.11 -16.42 -6.13
C ALA A 171 4.67 -16.12 -6.62
N VAL A 172 3.95 -15.25 -5.91
CA VAL A 172 2.59 -14.82 -6.32
C VAL A 172 2.64 -14.15 -7.70
N TYR A 173 3.58 -13.23 -7.92
CA TYR A 173 3.75 -12.62 -9.25
C TYR A 173 3.97 -13.66 -10.36
N GLN A 174 4.79 -14.69 -10.13
CA GLN A 174 5.03 -15.75 -11.10
C GLN A 174 3.77 -16.60 -11.38
N GLN A 175 2.96 -16.88 -10.36
CA GLN A 175 1.69 -17.59 -10.54
C GLN A 175 0.71 -16.81 -11.41
N TRP A 176 0.64 -15.49 -11.24
CA TRP A 176 -0.20 -14.64 -12.08
C TRP A 176 0.37 -14.50 -13.50
N LEU A 177 1.70 -14.34 -13.62
CA LEU A 177 2.37 -14.28 -14.92
C LEU A 177 2.12 -15.54 -15.75
N ALA A 178 2.07 -16.73 -15.13
CA ALA A 178 1.78 -17.99 -15.81
C ALA A 178 0.38 -18.04 -16.45
N ARG A 179 -0.55 -17.18 -16.03
CA ARG A 179 -1.90 -17.06 -16.61
C ARG A 179 -1.94 -16.08 -17.79
N THR A 180 -0.90 -15.28 -17.97
CA THR A 180 -0.84 -14.28 -19.05
C THR A 180 -0.65 -14.94 -20.41
N ARG A 181 -1.07 -14.25 -21.46
CA ARG A 181 -0.87 -14.67 -22.85
C ARG A 181 0.23 -13.82 -23.48
N PRO A 182 1.26 -14.43 -24.09
CA PRO A 182 2.38 -13.68 -24.64
C PRO A 182 1.96 -12.93 -25.91
N ALA A 183 2.38 -11.67 -26.01
CA ALA A 183 2.03 -10.78 -27.12
C ALA A 183 2.29 -11.38 -28.53
N PRO A 184 3.39 -12.11 -28.82
CA PRO A 184 3.59 -12.77 -30.12
C PRO A 184 2.47 -13.73 -30.54
N GLN A 185 1.75 -14.31 -29.57
CA GLN A 185 0.73 -15.32 -29.85
C GLN A 185 -0.68 -14.72 -29.98
N VAL A 186 -0.95 -13.59 -29.32
CA VAL A 186 -2.31 -13.05 -29.18
C VAL A 186 -2.49 -11.61 -29.65
N SER A 187 -1.40 -10.88 -29.87
CA SER A 187 -1.46 -9.50 -30.34
C SER A 187 -1.69 -9.50 -31.86
N PRO A 188 -2.74 -8.83 -32.39
CA PRO A 188 -3.03 -8.82 -33.83
C PRO A 188 -1.90 -8.27 -34.70
N ASP A 189 -1.07 -7.38 -34.15
CA ASP A 189 0.04 -6.72 -34.84
C ASP A 189 1.41 -7.05 -34.20
N GLY A 190 1.46 -8.07 -33.33
CA GLY A 190 2.70 -8.49 -32.65
C GLY A 190 3.26 -7.46 -31.67
N THR A 191 2.54 -6.40 -31.34
CA THR A 191 3.00 -5.36 -30.40
C THR A 191 2.72 -5.74 -28.94
N ARG A 192 3.46 -5.13 -28.00
CA ARG A 192 3.26 -5.30 -26.54
C ARG A 192 1.86 -4.93 -26.05
N ARG A 193 1.16 -4.07 -26.79
CA ARG A 193 -0.15 -3.53 -26.44
C ARG A 193 -0.79 -2.87 -27.66
N PRO A 194 -2.13 -2.89 -27.79
CA PRO A 194 -2.80 -2.27 -28.93
C PRO A 194 -2.47 -0.79 -29.13
N TYR A 195 -2.03 -0.39 -30.33
CA TYR A 195 -1.76 1.01 -30.64
C TYR A 195 -3.04 1.86 -30.75
N TRP A 196 -4.17 1.26 -31.12
CA TRP A 196 -5.45 1.97 -31.31
C TRP A 196 -6.15 2.38 -30.01
N LEU A 197 -5.72 1.89 -28.85
CA LEU A 197 -6.26 2.33 -27.56
C LEU A 197 -5.82 3.76 -27.26
N LEU A 198 -6.79 4.64 -27.01
CA LEU A 198 -6.57 6.04 -26.59
C LEU A 198 -5.86 6.09 -25.23
N ARG A 199 -4.85 6.97 -25.11
CA ARG A 199 -4.08 7.16 -23.88
C ARG A 199 -3.67 8.63 -23.73
N PRO A 200 -3.79 9.20 -22.52
CA PRO A 200 -3.06 10.41 -22.17
C PRO A 200 -1.56 10.17 -22.33
N LEU A 201 -0.84 11.10 -22.96
CA LEU A 201 0.60 10.99 -23.24
C LEU A 201 0.97 9.70 -23.99
N LYS A 202 0.33 9.48 -25.15
CA LYS A 202 0.55 8.29 -25.99
C LYS A 202 2.03 8.18 -26.40
N PRO A 203 2.73 7.08 -26.06
CA PRO A 203 4.13 6.90 -26.42
C PRO A 203 4.35 6.79 -27.93
N ASP A 204 5.58 7.04 -28.38
CA ASP A 204 6.01 6.78 -29.75
C ASP A 204 5.86 5.30 -30.13
N ARG A 205 5.68 5.03 -31.43
CA ARG A 205 5.44 3.67 -31.96
C ARG A 205 6.53 2.67 -31.57
N ALA A 206 7.78 3.10 -31.48
CA ALA A 206 8.90 2.24 -31.08
C ALA A 206 8.70 1.60 -29.69
N ALA A 207 8.04 2.31 -28.75
CA ALA A 207 7.77 1.79 -27.40
C ALA A 207 6.74 0.65 -27.36
N TYR A 208 6.11 0.33 -28.49
CA TYR A 208 5.15 -0.77 -28.64
C TYR A 208 5.81 -2.06 -29.14
N ALA A 209 7.01 -1.97 -29.72
CA ALA A 209 7.75 -3.13 -30.20
C ALA A 209 8.15 -4.05 -29.04
N LEU A 210 8.03 -5.37 -29.26
CA LEU A 210 8.56 -6.36 -28.34
C LEU A 210 10.09 -6.25 -28.27
N PRO A 211 10.72 -6.53 -27.12
CA PRO A 211 12.17 -6.60 -27.07
C PRO A 211 12.61 -7.75 -27.99
N GLY A 212 13.76 -7.60 -28.65
CA GLY A 212 14.38 -8.70 -29.37
C GLY A 212 14.61 -9.91 -28.45
N PRO A 213 14.87 -11.10 -29.03
CA PRO A 213 15.21 -12.28 -28.24
C PRO A 213 16.33 -11.93 -27.26
N LYS A 214 16.13 -12.28 -25.98
CA LYS A 214 17.22 -12.18 -25.01
C LYS A 214 18.29 -13.18 -25.43
N PRO A 215 19.59 -12.81 -25.45
CA PRO A 215 20.64 -13.79 -25.62
C PRO A 215 20.48 -14.88 -24.55
N GLU A 216 20.68 -16.13 -24.94
CA GLU A 216 20.65 -17.25 -24.00
C GLU A 216 21.67 -16.97 -22.89
N ALA A 217 21.24 -17.11 -21.64
CA ALA A 217 22.13 -16.99 -20.51
C ALA A 217 23.06 -18.21 -20.53
N THR A 218 24.30 -18.00 -20.99
CA THR A 218 25.42 -18.95 -20.83
C THR A 218 25.75 -19.18 -19.37
#